data_AF-A0A0B7AGB9-F1
#
_entry.id   AF-A0A0B7AGB9-F1
#
_cell.length_a   1.000
_cell.length_b   1.000
_cell.length_c   1.000
_cell.angle_alpha   90.00
_cell.angle_beta   90.00
_cell.angle_gamma   90.00
#
_symmetry.space_group_name_H-M   'P 1'
#
loop_
_entity.id
_entity.type
_entity.pdbx_description
1 polymer ?
#
loop_
_entity_poly.entity_id
_entity_poly.type
_entity_poly.pdbx_seq_one_letter_code
_entity_poly.pdbx_strand_id
1 'polypeptide(L)'
;MFAGIDCGVFAHPKPMTMSLSVLVVIEMLNALNSLSENQSLIVMPPWTNLWLIGAISLSMFLHFFILYVDVMSVIFQITPLNVEEWVAVMKISIPVILLDETLKFVARKFADVIEVRVDT
;
A
#
# COMPACT_ATOMS: atom_id res chain seq x y z
N MET A 1 -7.05 -28.36 18.12
CA MET A 1 -6.29 -27.17 18.59
C MET A 1 -7.12 -25.87 18.59
N PHE A 2 -8.45 -25.90 18.37
CA PHE A 2 -9.33 -24.75 18.59
C PHE A 2 -10.72 -25.20 19.08
N ALA A 3 -10.77 -25.92 20.21
CA ALA A 3 -12.05 -26.30 20.83
C ALA A 3 -12.50 -25.15 21.74
N GLY A 4 -13.52 -24.39 21.33
CA GLY A 4 -14.12 -23.31 22.14
C GLY A 4 -13.93 -21.88 21.63
N ILE A 5 -13.34 -21.68 20.44
CA ILE A 5 -13.31 -20.36 19.78
C ILE A 5 -14.52 -20.29 18.85
N ASP A 6 -15.31 -19.23 18.98
CA ASP A 6 -16.49 -19.00 18.15
C ASP A 6 -16.08 -18.90 16.67
N CYS A 7 -16.53 -19.86 15.85
CA CYS A 7 -16.18 -19.97 14.43
C CYS A 7 -16.69 -18.78 13.58
N GLY A 8 -17.50 -17.88 14.17
CA GLY A 8 -18.01 -16.67 13.53
C GLY A 8 -16.90 -15.72 13.05
N VAL A 9 -15.74 -15.68 13.71
CA VAL A 9 -14.61 -14.83 13.31
C VAL A 9 -14.07 -15.14 11.90
N PHE A 10 -14.10 -16.40 11.48
CA PHE A 10 -13.65 -16.82 10.14
C PHE A 10 -14.72 -16.61 9.06
N ALA A 11 -15.99 -16.48 9.45
CA ALA A 11 -17.09 -16.18 8.55
C ALA A 11 -17.34 -14.68 8.39
N HIS A 12 -16.70 -13.84 9.20
CA HIS A 12 -16.86 -12.40 9.10
C HIS A 12 -16.15 -11.84 7.85
N PRO A 13 -16.80 -10.95 7.06
CA PRO A 13 -16.20 -10.29 5.88
C PRO A 13 -15.15 -9.22 6.23
N LYS A 14 -14.99 -8.90 7.52
CA LYS A 14 -14.15 -7.81 8.01
C LYS A 14 -12.64 -8.04 7.74
N PRO A 15 -12.05 -9.22 8.01
CA PRO A 15 -10.64 -9.49 7.72
C PRO A 15 -10.32 -9.43 6.22
N MET A 16 -11.25 -9.86 5.37
CA MET A 16 -11.09 -9.76 3.91
C MET A 16 -11.01 -8.29 3.47
N THR A 17 -11.89 -7.45 4.00
CA THR A 17 -11.90 -6.02 3.67
C THR A 17 -10.65 -5.30 4.16
N MET A 18 -10.19 -5.62 5.37
CA MET A 18 -8.93 -5.11 5.94
C MET A 18 -7.73 -5.50 5.07
N SER A 19 -7.64 -6.77 4.69
CA SER A 19 -6.57 -7.29 3.83
C SER A 19 -6.56 -6.60 2.47
N LEU A 20 -7.72 -6.51 1.82
CA LEU A 20 -7.87 -5.86 0.51
C LEU A 20 -7.49 -4.38 0.60
N SER A 21 -7.91 -3.66 1.66
CA SER A 21 -7.55 -2.26 1.85
C SER A 21 -6.05 -2.05 2.09
N VAL A 22 -5.41 -2.92 2.88
CA VAL A 22 -3.94 -2.89 3.07
C VAL A 22 -3.23 -3.11 1.74
N LEU A 23 -3.66 -4.07 0.94
CA LEU A 23 -3.07 -4.35 -0.36
C LEU A 23 -3.20 -3.14 -1.29
N VAL A 24 -4.40 -2.58 -1.44
CA VAL A 24 -4.61 -1.40 -2.30
C VAL A 24 -3.73 -0.23 -1.87
N VAL A 25 -3.65 0.04 -0.57
CA VAL A 25 -2.79 1.10 -0.04
C VAL A 25 -1.32 0.82 -0.35
N ILE A 26 -0.82 -0.41 -0.14
CA ILE A 26 0.55 -0.79 -0.46
C ILE A 26 0.84 -0.64 -1.96
N GLU A 27 -0.05 -1.08 -2.84
CA GLU A 27 0.14 -0.97 -4.29
C GLU A 27 0.20 0.49 -4.76
N MET A 28 -0.65 1.36 -4.21
CA MET A 28 -0.62 2.79 -4.54
C MET A 28 0.67 3.47 -4.04
N LEU A 29 1.13 3.09 -2.85
CA LEU A 29 2.41 3.55 -2.31
C LEU A 29 3.59 3.00 -3.10
N ASN A 30 3.51 1.75 -3.54
CA ASN A 30 4.53 1.13 -4.38
C ASN A 30 4.57 1.80 -5.77
N ALA A 31 3.43 2.15 -6.36
CA ALA A 31 3.38 2.91 -7.60
C ALA A 31 4.08 4.28 -7.48
N LEU A 32 3.93 4.96 -6.33
CA LEU A 32 4.69 6.18 -6.02
C LEU A 32 6.19 5.89 -5.87
N ASN A 33 6.54 4.80 -5.19
CA ASN A 33 7.92 4.35 -5.04
C ASN A 33 8.58 4.01 -6.39
N SER A 34 7.88 3.36 -7.32
CA SER A 34 8.40 3.05 -8.67
C SER A 34 8.70 4.33 -9.47
N LEU A 35 7.92 5.40 -9.29
CA LEU A 35 8.26 6.71 -9.87
C LEU A 35 9.57 7.27 -9.26
N SER A 36 9.79 7.02 -7.98
CA SER A 36 10.99 7.43 -7.23
C SER A 36 12.23 6.53 -7.47
N GLU A 37 12.14 5.50 -8.30
CA GLU A 37 13.30 4.68 -8.64
C GLU A 37 14.45 5.50 -9.24
N ASN A 38 14.12 6.56 -10.00
CA ASN A 38 15.13 7.46 -10.58
C ASN A 38 15.72 8.49 -9.58
N GLN A 39 15.03 8.86 -8.50
CA GLN A 39 15.49 9.77 -7.42
C GLN A 39 14.62 9.55 -6.16
N SER A 40 15.19 9.60 -4.95
CA SER A 40 14.45 9.42 -3.68
C SER A 40 13.18 10.27 -3.59
N LEU A 41 12.14 9.75 -2.93
CA LEU A 41 10.82 10.40 -2.76
C LEU A 41 10.90 11.78 -2.11
N ILE A 42 11.97 12.02 -1.35
CA ILE A 42 12.27 13.31 -0.70
C ILE A 42 12.74 14.37 -1.72
N VAL A 43 13.36 13.94 -2.82
CA VAL A 43 13.95 14.83 -3.84
C VAL A 43 13.00 15.03 -5.03
N MET A 44 12.25 14.00 -5.42
CA MET A 44 11.19 14.11 -6.44
C MET A 44 9.80 14.13 -5.80
N PRO A 45 9.16 15.30 -5.67
CA PRO A 45 7.79 15.35 -5.16
C PRO A 45 6.85 14.59 -6.13
N PRO A 46 5.82 13.91 -5.59
CA PRO A 46 4.91 13.07 -6.38
C PRO A 46 4.15 13.87 -7.47
N TRP A 47 4.06 15.19 -7.29
CA TRP A 47 3.44 16.16 -8.22
C TRP A 47 4.17 16.31 -9.56
N THR A 48 5.33 15.67 -9.74
CA THR A 48 6.06 15.66 -11.02
C THR A 48 5.27 14.94 -12.12
N ASN A 49 4.42 13.96 -11.76
CA ASN A 49 3.60 13.22 -12.72
C ASN A 49 2.10 13.30 -12.35
N LEU A 50 1.40 14.29 -12.92
CA LEU A 50 -0.03 14.49 -12.70
C LEU A 50 -0.87 13.29 -13.18
N TRP A 51 -0.43 12.58 -14.24
CA TRP A 51 -1.14 11.40 -14.73
C TRP A 51 -1.12 10.26 -13.71
N LEU A 52 0.02 10.05 -13.05
CA LEU A 52 0.14 9.05 -11.98
C LEU A 52 -0.72 9.42 -10.77
N ILE A 53 -0.67 10.68 -10.33
CA ILE A 53 -1.54 11.15 -9.24
C ILE A 53 -3.01 10.97 -9.60
N GLY A 54 -3.39 11.26 -10.85
CA GLY A 54 -4.74 11.03 -11.35
C GLY A 54 -5.14 9.55 -11.26
N ALA A 55 -4.26 8.64 -11.65
CA ALA A 55 -4.50 7.20 -11.55
C ALA A 55 -4.65 6.72 -10.10
N ILE A 56 -3.79 7.17 -9.19
CA ILE A 56 -3.85 6.84 -7.76
C ILE A 56 -5.12 7.42 -7.12
N SER A 57 -5.47 8.67 -7.47
CA SER A 57 -6.67 9.33 -6.96
C SER A 57 -7.94 8.62 -7.42
N LEU A 58 -7.99 8.21 -8.69
CA LEU A 58 -9.08 7.41 -9.24
C LEU A 58 -9.18 6.03 -8.56
N SER A 59 -8.04 5.38 -8.30
CA SER A 59 -7.99 4.10 -7.60
C SER A 59 -8.53 4.20 -6.17
N MET A 60 -8.09 5.20 -5.40
CA MET A 60 -8.60 5.45 -4.06
C MET A 60 -10.09 5.82 -4.05
N PHE A 61 -10.54 6.62 -5.03
CA PHE A 61 -11.96 6.91 -5.18
C PHE A 61 -12.77 5.65 -5.44
N LEU A 62 -12.31 4.76 -6.33
CA LEU A 62 -12.98 3.50 -6.62
C LEU A 62 -12.98 2.57 -5.41
N HIS A 63 -11.90 2.56 -4.62
CA HIS A 63 -11.84 1.80 -3.36
C HIS A 63 -12.86 2.29 -2.33
N PHE A 64 -13.05 3.60 -2.20
CA PHE A 64 -14.14 4.15 -1.38
C PHE A 64 -15.52 3.84 -1.97
N PHE A 65 -15.67 3.89 -3.28
CA PHE A 65 -16.92 3.55 -3.95
C PHE A 65 -17.35 2.11 -3.65
N ILE A 66 -16.45 1.13 -3.73
CA ILE A 66 -16.80 -0.27 -3.42
C ILE A 66 -17.11 -0.47 -1.92
N LEU A 67 -16.50 0.31 -1.02
CA LEU A 67 -16.70 0.19 0.42
C LEU A 67 -18.00 0.84 0.92
N TYR A 68 -18.38 1.99 0.34
CA TYR A 68 -19.52 2.79 0.81
C TYR A 68 -20.80 2.59 -0.01
N VAL A 69 -20.73 1.96 -1.19
CA VAL A 69 -21.92 1.62 -1.98
C VAL A 69 -22.41 0.23 -1.61
N ASP A 70 -23.61 0.16 -1.04
CA ASP A 70 -24.21 -1.09 -0.52
C ASP A 70 -24.28 -2.22 -1.57
N VAL A 71 -24.57 -1.89 -2.84
CA VAL A 71 -24.62 -2.90 -3.92
C VAL A 71 -23.25 -3.55 -4.13
N MET A 72 -22.18 -2.75 -4.08
CA MET A 72 -20.81 -3.25 -4.27
C MET A 72 -20.34 -4.04 -3.04
N SER A 73 -20.68 -3.59 -1.84
CA SER A 73 -20.29 -4.27 -0.60
C SER A 73 -20.88 -5.69 -0.51
N VAL A 74 -22.10 -5.89 -1.00
CA VAL A 74 -22.75 -7.20 -1.10
C VAL A 74 -22.10 -8.09 -2.16
N ILE A 75 -21.75 -7.55 -3.34
CA ILE A 75 -21.11 -8.34 -4.41
C ILE A 75 -19.71 -8.79 -4.00
N PHE A 76 -18.91 -7.89 -3.44
CA PHE A 76 -17.53 -8.17 -3.02
C PHE A 76 -17.43 -8.79 -1.62
N GLN A 77 -18.56 -8.96 -0.91
CA GLN A 77 -18.62 -9.48 0.46
C GLN A 77 -17.68 -8.73 1.40
N ILE A 78 -17.72 -7.38 1.32
CA ILE A 78 -16.90 -6.47 2.12
C ILE A 78 -17.78 -5.60 3.02
N THR A 79 -17.19 -5.05 4.08
CA THR A 79 -17.90 -4.19 5.03
C THR A 79 -17.20 -2.85 5.19
N PRO A 80 -17.91 -1.73 5.35
CA PRO A 80 -17.29 -0.43 5.55
C PRO A 80 -16.38 -0.44 6.78
N LEU A 81 -15.16 0.10 6.61
CA LEU A 81 -14.15 0.22 7.66
C LEU A 81 -14.43 1.45 8.52
N ASN A 82 -14.21 1.32 9.83
CA ASN A 82 -14.22 2.45 10.74
C ASN A 82 -12.89 3.22 10.71
N VAL A 83 -12.84 4.44 11.27
CA VAL A 83 -11.62 5.26 11.28
C VAL A 83 -10.46 4.57 12.00
N GLU A 84 -10.73 3.85 13.10
CA GLU A 84 -9.72 3.08 13.83
C GLU A 84 -9.08 1.99 12.97
N GLU A 85 -9.88 1.34 12.13
CA GLU A 85 -9.44 0.29 11.22
C GLU A 85 -8.58 0.87 10.09
N TRP A 86 -8.97 2.02 9.55
CA TRP A 86 -8.14 2.78 8.62
C TRP A 86 -6.78 3.15 9.21
N VAL A 87 -6.72 3.56 10.48
CA VAL A 87 -5.44 3.82 11.16
C VAL A 87 -4.60 2.55 11.26
N ALA A 88 -5.21 1.39 11.51
CA ALA A 88 -4.49 0.12 11.51
C ALA A 88 -3.95 -0.24 10.10
N VAL A 89 -4.75 -0.05 9.04
CA VAL A 89 -4.33 -0.24 7.64
C VAL A 89 -3.13 0.64 7.30
N MET A 90 -3.16 1.91 7.71
CA MET A 90 -2.03 2.84 7.52
C MET A 90 -0.78 2.40 8.29
N LYS A 91 -0.93 1.97 9.56
CA LYS A 91 0.19 1.48 10.36
C LYS A 91 0.85 0.23 9.78
N ILE A 92 0.09 -0.66 9.16
CA ILE A 92 0.61 -1.90 8.55
C ILE A 92 1.29 -1.63 7.20
N SER A 93 0.85 -0.63 6.45
CA SER A 93 1.42 -0.28 5.14
C SER A 93 2.71 0.55 5.22
N ILE A 94 2.89 1.38 6.25
CA ILE A 94 4.09 2.21 6.42
C ILE A 94 5.42 1.41 6.43
N PRO A 95 5.55 0.29 7.16
CA PRO A 95 6.78 -0.51 7.18
C PRO A 95 7.19 -1.02 5.80
N VAL A 96 6.23 -1.30 4.91
CA VAL A 96 6.51 -1.78 3.56
C VAL A 96 7.24 -0.70 2.75
N ILE A 97 6.77 0.55 2.82
CA ILE A 97 7.46 1.70 2.19
C ILE A 97 8.87 1.88 2.74
N LEU A 98 9.02 1.82 4.07
CA LEU A 98 10.32 1.99 4.71
C LEU A 98 11.30 0.90 4.26
N LEU A 99 10.81 -0.34 4.12
CA LEU A 99 11.63 -1.45 3.64
C LEU A 99 12.04 -1.21 2.18
N ASP A 100 11.12 -0.81 1.30
CA ASP A 100 11.46 -0.51 -0.10
C ASP A 100 12.45 0.65 -0.24
N GLU A 101 12.27 1.74 0.51
CA GLU A 101 13.14 2.91 0.44
C GLU A 101 14.53 2.61 1.04
N THR A 102 14.61 1.80 2.11
CA THR A 102 15.89 1.37 2.69
C THR A 102 16.64 0.44 1.75
N LEU A 103 15.97 -0.50 1.09
CA LEU A 103 16.57 -1.35 0.05
C LEU A 103 17.09 -0.51 -1.12
N LYS A 104 16.33 0.47 -1.61
CA LYS A 104 16.79 1.40 -2.65
C LYS A 104 17.99 2.24 -2.20
N PHE A 105 18.01 2.70 -0.96
CA PHE A 105 19.15 3.45 -0.42
C PHE A 105 20.42 2.60 -0.35
N VAL A 106 20.29 1.37 0.15
CA VAL A 106 21.37 0.37 0.18
C VAL A 106 21.86 0.09 -1.24
N ALA A 107 20.97 -0.24 -2.18
CA ALA A 107 21.32 -0.52 -3.57
C ALA A 107 22.12 0.62 -4.22
N ARG A 108 21.71 1.88 -4.02
CA ARG A 108 22.44 3.06 -4.51
C ARG A 108 23.84 3.15 -3.91
N LYS A 109 23.97 3.02 -2.59
CA LYS A 109 25.27 3.07 -1.91
C LYS A 109 26.22 1.94 -2.34
N PHE A 110 25.72 0.74 -2.59
CA PHE A 110 26.54 -0.37 -3.07
C PHE A 110 26.88 -0.26 -4.57
N ALA A 111 25.95 0.21 -5.41
CA ALA A 111 26.20 0.44 -6.84
C ALA A 111 27.26 1.54 -7.05
N ASP A 112 27.12 2.68 -6.36
CA ASP A 112 28.12 3.76 -6.40
C ASP A 112 29.51 3.26 -5.95
N VAL A 113 29.57 2.39 -4.93
CA VAL A 113 30.82 1.81 -4.44
C VAL A 113 31.44 0.84 -5.45
N ILE A 114 30.63 0.07 -6.19
CA ILE A 114 31.11 -0.85 -7.23
C ILE A 114 31.66 -0.08 -8.44
N GLU A 115 30.97 0.97 -8.89
CA GLU A 115 31.43 1.79 -10.03
C GLU A 115 32.80 2.42 -9.72
N VAL A 116 32.96 3.01 -8.53
CA VAL A 116 34.26 3.55 -8.05
C VAL A 116 35.35 2.47 -7.95
N ARG A 117 35.00 1.22 -7.65
CA ARG A 117 35.96 0.10 -7.54
C ARG A 117 36.38 -0.46 -8.91
N VAL A 118 35.56 -0.32 -9.95
CA VAL A 118 35.86 -0.79 -11.31
C VAL A 118 36.74 0.21 -12.07
N ASP A 119 36.66 1.50 -11.73
CA ASP A 119 37.42 2.57 -12.38
C ASP A 119 38.82 2.84 -11.76
N THR A 120 39.25 2.05 -10.75
CA THR A 120 40.59 2.14 -10.13
C THR A 120 41.43 0.90 -10.38
#